data_AF-A0AA47I047-F1
#
_entry.id   AF-A0AA47I047-F1
#
_cell.length_a   1.000
_cell.length_b   1.000
_cell.length_c   1.000
_cell.angle_alpha   90.00
_cell.angle_beta   90.00
_cell.angle_gamma   90.00
#
_symmetry.space_group_name_H-M   'P 1'
#
loop_
_entity.id
_entity.type
_entity.pdbx_description
1 polymer ?
#
loop_
_entity_poly.entity_id
_entity_poly.type
_entity_poly.pdbx_seq_one_letter_code
_entity_poly.pdbx_strand_id
1 'polypeptide(L)' 'MNATQVVIQDWDGDGAIRIPDDILQVMGVEVGDSLYLIEEYVGTTRCIVLSKTPRVPDRIDELVEHMDSGTR' A
#
# COMPACT_ATOMS: atom_id res chain seq x y z
N MET A 1 4.88 -18.46 -0.75
CA MET A 1 5.07 -16.99 -0.78
C MET A 1 6.54 -16.75 -0.55
N ASN A 2 7.25 -16.18 -1.52
CA ASN A 2 8.64 -15.82 -1.33
C ASN A 2 8.67 -14.41 -0.72
N ALA A 3 9.21 -14.29 0.49
CA ALA A 3 9.43 -13.01 1.12
C ALA A 3 10.80 -12.49 0.69
N THR A 4 10.81 -11.38 -0.03
CA THR A 4 12.06 -10.70 -0.39
C THR A 4 12.33 -9.61 0.64
N GLN A 5 13.46 -9.69 1.32
CA GLN A 5 13.90 -8.60 2.19
C GLN A 5 14.34 -7.42 1.32
N VAL A 6 13.79 -6.25 1.58
CA VAL A 6 14.19 -4.98 0.97
C VAL A 6 14.71 -4.04 2.05
N VAL A 7 15.58 -3.11 1.65
CA VAL A 7 16.16 -2.09 2.52
C VAL A 7 15.74 -0.72 2.00
N ILE A 8 15.36 0.17 2.90
CA ILE A 8 15.10 1.58 2.58
C ILE A 8 16.44 2.25 2.30
N GLN A 9 16.56 2.87 1.13
CA GLN A 9 17.75 3.58 0.68
C GLN A 9 17.53 5.09 0.75
N ASP A 10 18.61 5.84 0.87
CA ASP A 10 18.58 7.30 0.78
C ASP A 10 18.79 7.74 -0.67
N TRP A 11 17.78 8.40 -1.24
CA TRP A 11 17.79 8.98 -2.58
C TRP A 11 17.52 10.48 -2.46
N ASP A 12 18.56 11.30 -2.64
CA ASP A 12 18.49 12.77 -2.57
C ASP A 12 17.86 13.31 -1.27
N GLY A 13 18.03 12.58 -0.15
CA GLY A 13 17.49 12.94 1.16
C GLY A 13 16.14 12.28 1.48
N ASP A 14 15.53 11.59 0.51
CA ASP A 14 14.27 10.87 0.69
C ASP A 14 14.50 9.35 0.79
N GLY A 15 13.72 8.72 1.67
CA GLY A 15 13.72 7.26 1.80
C GLY A 15 13.01 6.59 0.63
N ALA A 16 13.73 5.75 -0.11
CA ALA A 16 13.21 5.00 -1.26
C ALA A 16 13.31 3.49 -1.05
N ILE A 17 12.29 2.75 -1.50
CA ILE A 17 12.30 1.28 -1.53
C ILE A 17 12.50 0.83 -2.98
N ARG A 18 13.51 -0.01 -3.23
CA ARG A 18 13.67 -0.64 -4.54
C ARG A 18 12.68 -1.79 -4.70
N ILE A 19 11.81 -1.68 -5.69
CA ILE A 19 10.90 -2.74 -6.09
C ILE A 19 11.59 -3.56 -7.18
N PRO A 20 11.67 -4.89 -7.05
CA PRO A 20 12.21 -5.76 -8.09
C PRO A 20 11.46 -5.62 -9.43
N ASP A 21 12.19 -5.67 -10.55
CA ASP A 21 11.63 -5.47 -11.90
C ASP A 21 10.55 -6.50 -12.26
N ASP A 22 10.68 -7.75 -11.78
CA ASP A 22 9.69 -8.80 -11.98
C ASP A 22 8.34 -8.43 -11.34
N ILE A 23 8.36 -7.80 -10.17
CA ILE A 23 7.16 -7.29 -9.51
C ILE A 23 6.56 -6.11 -10.28
N LEU A 24 7.38 -5.17 -10.76
CA LEU A 24 6.92 -4.05 -11.58
C LEU A 24 6.24 -4.52 -12.87
N GLN A 25 6.84 -5.50 -13.55
CA GLN A 25 6.28 -6.10 -14.77
C GLN A 25 4.94 -6.81 -14.50
N VAL A 26 4.86 -7.60 -13.42
CA VAL A 26 3.60 -8.27 -13.03
C VAL A 26 2.51 -7.26 -12.70
N MET A 27 2.85 -6.14 -12.05
CA MET A 27 1.91 -5.07 -11.76
C MET A 27 1.56 -4.20 -12.99
N GLY A 28 2.34 -4.31 -14.07
CA GLY A 28 2.22 -3.47 -15.26
C GLY A 28 2.45 -2.00 -14.93
N VAL A 29 3.53 -1.70 -14.19
CA VAL A 29 3.94 -0.36 -13.76
C VAL A 29 5.31 -0.06 -14.36
N GLU A 30 5.47 1.13 -14.91
CA GLU A 30 6.72 1.61 -15.50
C GLU A 30 7.34 2.76 -14.70
N VAL A 31 8.61 3.07 -15.00
CA VAL A 31 9.30 4.21 -14.39
C VAL A 31 8.61 5.51 -14.81
N GLY A 32 8.15 6.29 -13.84
CA GLY A 32 7.41 7.53 -14.04
C GLY A 32 5.92 7.41 -13.74
N ASP A 33 5.40 6.19 -13.57
CA ASP A 33 4.03 5.98 -13.12
C ASP A 33 3.84 6.38 -11.66
N SER A 34 2.64 6.81 -11.32
CA SER A 34 2.23 7.12 -9.95
C SER A 34 1.40 5.98 -9.36
N LEU A 35 1.72 5.60 -8.13
CA LEU A 35 0.97 4.63 -7.34
C LEU A 35 0.47 5.27 -6.04
N TYR A 36 -0.58 4.70 -5.48
CA TYR A 36 -1.06 5.03 -4.14
C TYR A 36 -0.37 4.15 -3.11
N LEU A 37 0.15 4.78 -2.06
CA LEU A 37 0.65 4.12 -0.86
C LEU A 37 -0.47 4.14 0.19
N ILE A 38 -0.98 2.97 0.57
CA ILE A 38 -2.14 2.82 1.45
C ILE A 38 -1.72 1.99 2.65
N GLU A 39 -2.19 2.35 3.84
CA GLU A 39 -2.04 1.54 5.03
C GLU A 39 -3.30 0.68 5.22
N GLU A 40 -3.12 -0.64 5.25
CA GLU A 40 -4.24 -1.59 5.25
C GLU A 40 -3.95 -2.78 6.18
N TYR A 41 -4.99 -3.43 6.70
CA TYR A 41 -4.85 -4.65 7.50
C TYR A 41 -4.99 -5.90 6.62
N VAL A 42 -3.93 -6.71 6.53
CA VAL A 42 -3.99 -8.05 5.94
C VAL A 42 -4.19 -9.06 7.06
N GLY A 43 -5.45 -9.45 7.26
CA GLY A 43 -5.85 -10.21 8.45
C GLY A 43 -5.74 -9.33 9.69
N THR A 44 -4.88 -9.68 10.64
CA THR A 44 -4.63 -8.88 11.86
C THR A 44 -3.35 -8.04 11.78
N THR A 45 -2.62 -8.09 10.66
CA THR A 45 -1.33 -7.40 10.53
C THR A 45 -1.51 -6.12 9.73
N ARG A 46 -1.01 -5.00 10.26
CA ARG A 46 -0.96 -3.71 9.56
C ARG A 46 0.15 -3.73 8.52
N CYS A 47 -0.19 -3.44 7.28
CA CYS A 47 0.70 -3.51 6.12
C CYS A 47 0.66 -2.23 5.31
N ILE A 48 1.75 -1.95 4.60
CA ILE A 48 1.82 -0.92 3.58
C ILE A 48 1.53 -1.60 2.23
N VAL A 49 0.56 -1.08 1.49
CA VAL A 49 0.09 -1.60 0.21
C VAL A 49 0.32 -0.56 -0.88
N LEU A 50 0.92 -1.00 -1.99
CA LEU A 50 1.04 -0.21 -3.22
C LEU A 50 -0.10 -0.58 -4.17
N SER A 51 -0.87 0.43 -4.60
CA SER A 51 -2.05 0.23 -5.45
C SER A 51 -2.08 1.20 -6.63
N LYS A 52 -2.62 0.76 -7.77
CA LYS A 52 -2.92 1.62 -8.93
C LYS A 52 -4.20 2.43 -8.75
N THR A 53 -5.05 2.06 -7.80
CA THR A 53 -6.30 2.75 -7.49
C THR A 53 -6.28 3.29 -6.06
N PRO A 54 -6.91 4.45 -5.79
CA PRO A 54 -6.92 5.07 -4.46
C PRO A 54 -7.75 4.29 -3.44
N ARG A 55 -8.65 3.41 -3.89
CA ARG A 55 -9.48 2.55 -3.06
C ARG A 55 -9.26 1.11 -3.50
N VAL A 56 -9.01 0.23 -2.53
CA VAL A 56 -9.08 -1.22 -2.73
C VAL A 56 -10.57 -1.60 -2.70
N PRO A 57 -11.20 -1.95 -3.84
CA PRO A 57 -12.66 -2.03 -3.93
C PRO A 57 -13.33 -3.11 -3.07
N ASP A 58 -12.55 -4.07 -2.56
CA ASP A 58 -13.08 -5.33 -2.01
C ASP A 58 -13.01 -5.45 -0.48
N ARG A 59 -12.65 -4.40 0.27
CA ARG A 59 -12.68 -4.46 1.74
C ARG A 59 -13.67 -3.49 2.36
N ILE A 60 -14.88 -4.01 2.55
CA ILE A 60 -15.87 -3.55 3.53
C ILE A 60 -15.40 -3.97 4.94
N ASP A 61 -14.21 -3.55 5.35
CA ASP A 61 -13.79 -3.60 6.75
C ASP A 61 -13.81 -2.18 7.38
N GLU A 62 -14.31 -1.17 6.66
CA GLU A 62 -14.82 0.08 7.27
C GLU A 62 -16.25 -0.13 7.82
N LEU A 63 -16.43 -1.16 8.65
CA LEU A 63 -17.47 -1.16 9.66
C LEU A 63 -16.82 -0.63 10.94
N VAL A 64 -17.34 0.50 11.41
CA VAL A 64 -17.03 1.21 12.67
C VAL A 64 -15.92 2.26 12.56
N GLU A 65 -16.21 3.41 11.94
CA GLU A 65 -15.68 4.69 12.45
C GLU A 65 -16.54 5.93 12.12
N HIS A 66 -17.86 5.78 11.90
CA HIS A 66 -18.78 6.93 11.77
C HIS A 66 -20.11 6.76 12.53
N MET A 67 -20.16 5.97 13.61
CA MET A 67 -21.35 5.89 14.48
C MET A 67 -21.29 6.74 15.76
N ASP A 68 -20.26 7.59 15.92
CA ASP A 68 -20.17 8.54 17.03
C ASP A 68 -20.52 9.99 16.63
N SER A 69 -21.44 10.17 15.68
CA SER A 69 -22.15 11.44 15.53
C SER A 69 -23.58 11.32 16.06
N GLY A 70 -23.71 11.41 17.38
CA GLY A 70 -24.86 12.06 18.02
C GLY A 70 -26.07 11.18 18.37
N THR A 71 -25.90 10.23 19.29
CA THR A 71 -26.96 10.02 20.29
C THR A 71 -26.79 11.09 21.38
N ARG A 72 -27.35 12.28 21.14
CA ARG A 72 -28.07 13.07 22.16
C ARG A 72 -28.78 14.28 21.54
#